data_AF-A0A176WMY0-F1
#
_entry.id   AF-A0A176WMY0-F1
#
_cell.length_a   1.000
_cell.length_b   1.000
_cell.length_c   1.000
_cell.angle_alpha   90.00
_cell.angle_beta   90.00
_cell.angle_gamma   90.00
#
_symmetry.space_group_name_H-M   'P 1'
#
loop_
_entity.id
_entity.type
_entity.pdbx_description
1 polymer ?
#
loop_
_entity_poly.entity_id
_entity_poly.type
_entity_poly.pdbx_seq_one_letter_code
_entity_poly.pdbx_strand_id
1 'polypeptide(L)'
;MEEEGSVRVLDGSQITAALPTMAEKAQKKFKEIDTANKGYVTPADVKSAAVSEAAALLLGTQVSAQVFDSAIKGVPLPEATTLNQEAFATSLIDCLRAIANALHDEPIVVSVLDGSTIRALLDDEDEFAMVAENLFTDLDVDESGKLNRSELRPAVLQLGLEQGVPPPSAKPEADELITKLLQKYSADGSEELGQAQFAELLQTVLQDLADSLTNQPIIIVRDVRVLNGSKIRKMLENEKALAEVADNIFADLDANKDGKLTKNEIRPLFENQGSQWGLPSPEESEAVNELYNELFKEIDSDKSGQVDKSEFKVLTKVLFEGFAEQLRLEPILVNVDAAYR
;
A
#
# COMPACT_ATOMS: atom_id res chain seq x y z
N MET A 1 -7.72 0.36 16.44
CA MET A 1 -6.88 0.30 15.21
C MET A 1 -5.56 0.84 15.66
N GLU A 2 -4.70 -0.08 16.11
CA GLU A 2 -3.39 0.25 16.68
C GLU A 2 -2.56 0.90 15.57
N GLU A 3 -1.95 2.05 15.88
CA GLU A 3 -1.09 2.77 14.96
C GLU A 3 0.22 2.00 14.78
N GLU A 4 0.21 0.98 13.93
CA GLU A 4 1.40 0.40 13.30
C GLU A 4 2.26 1.56 12.79
N GLY A 5 3.56 1.56 13.12
CA GLY A 5 4.43 2.71 12.88
C GLY A 5 4.27 3.34 11.50
N SER A 6 4.09 4.67 11.48
CA SER A 6 3.27 5.39 10.48
C SER A 6 3.26 4.78 9.08
N VAL A 7 2.33 3.86 8.85
CA VAL A 7 2.09 3.27 7.53
C VAL A 7 1.56 4.38 6.62
N ARG A 8 2.21 4.58 5.47
CA ARG A 8 1.81 5.58 4.48
C ARG A 8 1.51 4.93 3.15
N VAL A 9 0.41 5.37 2.54
CA VAL A 9 0.05 5.01 1.17
C VAL A 9 0.54 6.10 0.23
N LEU A 10 1.39 5.71 -0.71
CA LEU A 10 1.92 6.54 -1.77
C LEU A 10 1.12 6.29 -3.05
N ASP A 11 0.03 7.05 -3.20
CA ASP A 11 -0.96 6.93 -4.28
C ASP A 11 -0.72 7.90 -5.46
N GLY A 12 0.45 8.57 -5.48
CA GLY A 12 0.79 9.56 -6.49
C GLY A 12 0.23 10.97 -6.23
N SER A 13 -0.55 11.18 -5.17
CA SER A 13 -1.06 12.50 -4.79
C SER A 13 0.07 13.52 -4.55
N GLN A 14 1.20 13.08 -3.97
CA GLN A 14 2.36 13.93 -3.74
C GLN A 14 2.98 14.43 -5.06
N ILE A 15 2.98 13.57 -6.09
CA ILE A 15 3.44 13.94 -7.43
C ILE A 15 2.47 14.94 -8.05
N THR A 16 1.17 14.64 -8.03
CA THR A 16 0.11 15.53 -8.55
C THR A 16 0.17 16.91 -7.92
N ALA A 17 0.34 16.98 -6.59
CA ALA A 17 0.46 18.24 -5.85
C ALA A 17 1.71 19.06 -6.24
N ALA A 18 2.79 18.39 -6.65
CA ALA A 18 4.02 19.06 -7.06
C ALA A 18 4.00 19.57 -8.52
N LEU A 19 3.15 19.00 -9.39
CA LEU A 19 3.10 19.34 -10.83
C LEU A 19 2.99 20.86 -11.12
N PRO A 20 2.17 21.67 -10.42
CA PRO A 20 2.05 23.10 -10.69
C PRO A 20 3.37 23.88 -10.55
N THR A 21 4.30 23.39 -9.72
CA THR A 21 5.61 24.03 -9.47
C THR A 21 6.76 23.33 -10.21
N MET A 22 6.45 22.27 -10.96
CA MET A 22 7.46 21.38 -11.56
C MET A 22 8.22 22.03 -12.71
N ALA A 23 7.66 23.07 -13.35
CA ALA A 23 8.31 23.76 -14.44
C ALA A 23 9.68 24.32 -14.03
N GLU A 24 9.79 24.99 -12.88
CA GLU A 24 11.06 25.57 -12.40
C GLU A 24 12.09 24.49 -12.08
N LYS A 25 11.65 23.40 -11.42
CA LYS A 25 12.49 22.25 -11.13
C LYS A 25 13.00 21.57 -12.40
N ALA A 26 12.14 21.42 -13.41
CA ALA A 26 12.50 20.85 -14.70
C ALA A 26 13.57 21.67 -15.42
N GLN A 27 13.48 23.01 -15.37
CA GLN A 27 14.52 23.88 -15.94
C GLN A 27 15.86 23.71 -15.24
N LYS A 28 15.87 23.59 -13.90
CA LYS A 28 17.10 23.34 -13.13
C LYS A 28 17.69 21.98 -13.53
N LYS A 29 16.85 20.94 -13.57
CA LYS A 29 17.26 19.57 -13.91
C LYS A 29 17.80 19.47 -15.34
N PHE A 30 17.22 20.20 -16.30
CA PHE A 30 17.75 20.30 -17.66
C PHE A 30 19.19 20.82 -17.67
N LYS A 31 19.49 21.89 -16.92
CA LYS A 31 20.85 22.46 -16.84
C LYS A 31 21.84 21.52 -16.15
N GLU A 32 21.39 20.75 -15.17
CA GLU A 32 22.21 19.74 -14.50
C GLU A 32 22.58 18.58 -15.44
N ILE A 33 21.70 18.24 -16.39
CA ILE A 33 21.92 17.18 -17.38
C ILE A 33 22.76 17.70 -18.56
N ASP A 34 22.44 18.89 -19.09
CA ASP A 34 23.17 19.53 -20.19
C ASP A 34 24.46 20.21 -19.72
N THR A 35 25.33 19.44 -19.07
CA THR A 35 26.61 19.90 -18.49
C THR A 35 27.58 20.50 -19.51
N ALA A 36 27.45 20.10 -20.78
CA ALA A 36 28.26 20.62 -21.88
C ALA A 36 27.63 21.84 -22.59
N ASN A 37 26.48 22.32 -22.08
CA ASN A 37 25.75 23.49 -22.60
C ASN A 37 25.45 23.39 -24.10
N LYS A 38 25.03 22.19 -24.54
CA LYS A 38 24.70 21.87 -25.94
C LYS A 38 23.35 22.48 -26.35
N GLY A 39 22.50 22.82 -25.38
CA GLY A 39 21.14 23.30 -25.58
C GLY A 39 20.10 22.20 -25.78
N TYR A 40 20.48 20.92 -25.58
CA TYR A 40 19.57 19.78 -25.74
C TYR A 40 19.94 18.58 -24.87
N VAL A 41 18.94 17.74 -24.59
CA VAL A 41 19.04 16.44 -23.91
C VAL A 41 18.33 15.36 -24.72
N THR A 42 18.34 14.11 -24.25
CA THR A 42 17.71 12.98 -24.95
C THR A 42 16.40 12.54 -24.27
N PRO A 43 15.54 11.77 -24.96
CA PRO A 43 14.38 11.14 -24.32
C PRO A 43 14.74 10.18 -23.17
N ALA A 44 15.93 9.58 -23.19
CA ALA A 44 16.41 8.74 -22.08
C ALA A 44 16.67 9.58 -20.81
N ASP A 45 17.16 10.81 -20.98
CA ASP A 45 17.38 11.75 -19.88
C ASP A 45 16.06 12.15 -19.21
N VAL A 46 14.97 12.29 -19.99
CA VAL A 46 13.62 12.50 -19.45
C VAL A 46 13.19 11.35 -18.56
N LYS A 47 13.38 10.09 -19.00
CA LYS A 47 13.00 8.92 -18.21
C LYS A 47 13.78 8.86 -16.89
N SER A 48 15.10 9.05 -16.96
CA SER A 48 15.96 9.09 -15.77
C SER A 48 15.55 10.21 -14.81
N ALA A 49 15.28 11.41 -15.34
CA ALA A 49 14.80 12.55 -14.58
C ALA A 49 13.44 12.27 -13.92
N ALA A 50 12.53 11.60 -14.61
CA ALA A 50 11.21 11.22 -14.11
C ALA A 50 11.29 10.19 -12.98
N VAL A 51 12.11 9.13 -13.13
CA VAL A 51 12.36 8.15 -12.06
C VAL A 51 12.91 8.84 -10.82
N SER A 52 13.96 9.64 -10.99
CA SER A 52 14.61 10.35 -9.89
C SER A 52 13.66 11.34 -9.19
N GLU A 53 12.87 12.11 -9.94
CA GLU A 53 11.96 13.09 -9.35
C GLU A 53 10.75 12.43 -8.68
N ALA A 54 10.19 11.38 -9.31
CA ALA A 54 9.13 10.58 -8.70
C ALA A 54 9.62 9.99 -7.37
N ALA A 55 10.80 9.37 -7.34
CA ALA A 55 11.35 8.83 -6.10
C ALA A 55 11.53 9.89 -5.02
N ALA A 56 12.04 11.09 -5.37
CA ALA A 56 12.20 12.18 -4.41
C ALA A 56 10.86 12.62 -3.80
N LEU A 57 9.78 12.64 -4.60
CA LEU A 57 8.42 12.96 -4.15
C LEU A 57 7.75 11.82 -3.37
N LEU A 58 8.27 10.61 -3.49
CA LEU A 58 7.79 9.38 -2.85
C LEU A 58 8.70 8.92 -1.70
N LEU A 59 9.31 9.87 -0.97
CA LEU A 59 10.17 9.59 0.18
C LEU A 59 11.39 8.71 -0.16
N GLY A 60 11.96 8.87 -1.36
CA GLY A 60 13.05 8.05 -1.88
C GLY A 60 12.61 6.68 -2.40
N THR A 61 11.31 6.37 -2.37
CA THR A 61 10.77 5.09 -2.82
C THR A 61 10.74 5.00 -4.34
N GLN A 62 11.33 3.95 -4.90
CA GLN A 62 11.32 3.71 -6.33
C GLN A 62 10.00 3.09 -6.77
N VAL A 63 9.44 3.60 -7.87
CA VAL A 63 8.36 2.93 -8.58
C VAL A 63 8.94 1.72 -9.29
N SER A 64 8.24 0.58 -9.26
CA SER A 64 8.71 -0.63 -9.95
C SER A 64 8.86 -0.38 -11.45
N ALA A 65 9.83 -1.04 -12.08
CA ALA A 65 10.07 -0.89 -13.52
C ALA A 65 8.81 -1.21 -14.34
N GLN A 66 8.05 -2.24 -13.93
CA GLN A 66 6.80 -2.62 -14.58
C GLN A 66 5.74 -1.51 -14.52
N VAL A 67 5.52 -0.90 -13.34
CA VAL A 67 4.55 0.18 -13.18
C VAL A 67 5.03 1.42 -13.95
N PHE A 68 6.31 1.75 -13.85
CA PHE A 68 6.91 2.88 -14.56
C PHE A 68 6.77 2.72 -16.08
N ASP A 69 7.22 1.60 -16.65
CA ASP A 69 7.16 1.34 -18.09
C ASP A 69 5.73 1.31 -18.62
N SER A 70 4.81 0.72 -17.85
CA SER A 70 3.38 0.71 -18.19
C SER A 70 2.79 2.13 -18.18
N ALA A 71 3.14 2.94 -17.19
CA ALA A 71 2.68 4.32 -17.06
C ALA A 71 3.16 5.18 -18.24
N ILE A 72 4.44 5.11 -18.59
CA ILE A 72 5.01 6.01 -19.61
C ILE A 72 4.76 5.55 -21.06
N LYS A 73 4.29 4.30 -21.27
CA LYS A 73 4.01 3.76 -22.62
C LYS A 73 3.02 4.61 -23.43
N GLY A 74 2.06 5.24 -22.76
CA GLY A 74 1.05 6.11 -23.38
C GLY A 74 1.43 7.59 -23.42
N VAL A 75 2.61 7.97 -22.91
CA VAL A 75 3.03 9.38 -22.89
C VAL A 75 3.51 9.77 -24.29
N PRO A 76 2.93 10.81 -24.92
CA PRO A 76 3.36 11.29 -26.22
C PRO A 76 4.71 12.01 -26.09
N LEU A 77 5.80 11.24 -26.02
CA LEU A 77 7.14 11.78 -26.04
C LEU A 77 7.48 12.26 -27.46
N PRO A 78 8.19 13.38 -27.63
CA PRO A 78 8.60 13.84 -28.95
C PRO A 78 9.44 12.77 -29.66
N GLU A 79 9.15 12.50 -30.93
CA GLU A 79 9.91 11.54 -31.77
C GLU A 79 11.33 12.03 -32.07
N ALA A 80 11.67 13.25 -31.66
CA ALA A 80 12.99 13.83 -31.83
C ALA A 80 14.05 13.06 -31.03
N THR A 81 15.22 12.89 -31.64
CA THR A 81 16.39 12.30 -30.98
C THR A 81 16.98 13.22 -29.91
N THR A 82 16.64 14.51 -29.95
CA THR A 82 17.07 15.53 -29.00
C THR A 82 15.90 16.45 -28.60
N LEU A 83 15.93 16.90 -27.36
CA LEU A 83 14.89 17.72 -26.74
C LEU A 83 15.53 19.02 -26.25
N ASN A 84 14.93 20.16 -26.61
CA ASN A 84 15.28 21.44 -26.01
C ASN A 84 14.71 21.54 -24.58
N GLN A 85 15.00 22.63 -23.89
CA GLN A 85 14.58 22.84 -22.49
C GLN A 85 13.05 22.77 -22.30
N GLU A 86 12.28 23.35 -23.22
CA GLU A 86 10.81 23.36 -23.16
C GLU A 86 10.23 21.97 -23.38
N ALA A 87 10.68 21.27 -24.42
CA ALA A 87 10.24 19.91 -24.73
C ALA A 87 10.62 18.92 -23.62
N PHE A 88 11.79 19.09 -23.00
CA PHE A 88 12.17 18.31 -21.81
C PHE A 88 11.23 18.56 -20.64
N ALA A 89 10.94 19.82 -20.32
CA ALA A 89 10.08 20.16 -19.18
C ALA A 89 8.66 19.60 -19.35
N THR A 90 8.06 19.77 -20.53
CA THR A 90 6.74 19.22 -20.86
C THR A 90 6.76 17.69 -20.75
N SER A 91 7.76 17.02 -21.35
CA SER A 91 7.87 15.56 -21.31
C SER A 91 8.04 15.02 -19.89
N LEU A 92 8.84 15.70 -19.06
CA LEU A 92 9.03 15.33 -17.65
C LEU A 92 7.71 15.44 -16.86
N ILE A 93 6.98 16.54 -17.04
CA ILE A 93 5.69 16.76 -16.39
C ILE A 93 4.67 15.71 -16.82
N ASP A 94 4.64 15.35 -18.10
CA ASP A 94 3.73 14.34 -18.63
C ASP A 94 4.08 12.94 -18.11
N CYS A 95 5.37 12.59 -18.03
CA CYS A 95 5.83 11.36 -17.38
C CYS A 95 5.42 11.32 -15.90
N LEU A 96 5.64 12.39 -15.15
CA LEU A 96 5.27 12.45 -13.73
C LEU A 96 3.76 12.33 -13.53
N ARG A 97 2.95 12.96 -14.39
CA ARG A 97 1.48 12.80 -14.36
C ARG A 97 1.07 11.36 -14.66
N ALA A 98 1.71 10.71 -15.62
CA ALA A 98 1.44 9.31 -15.93
C ALA A 98 1.79 8.38 -14.76
N ILE A 99 2.93 8.61 -14.10
CA ILE A 99 3.32 7.88 -12.89
C ILE A 99 2.32 8.10 -11.76
N ALA A 100 1.88 9.34 -11.52
CA ALA A 100 0.87 9.65 -10.52
C ALA A 100 -0.45 8.91 -10.79
N ASN A 101 -0.90 8.88 -12.06
CA ASN A 101 -2.10 8.15 -12.45
C ASN A 101 -1.96 6.62 -12.28
N ALA A 102 -0.77 6.07 -12.51
CA ALA A 102 -0.52 4.66 -12.30
C ALA A 102 -0.49 4.31 -10.80
N LEU A 103 0.11 5.16 -9.97
CA LEU A 103 0.11 4.99 -8.50
C LEU A 103 -1.27 5.19 -7.88
N HIS A 104 -2.17 5.94 -8.52
CA HIS A 104 -3.57 5.98 -8.09
C HIS A 104 -4.25 4.61 -8.21
N ASP A 105 -3.89 3.83 -9.25
CA ASP A 105 -4.41 2.49 -9.47
C ASP A 105 -3.70 1.42 -8.64
N GLU A 106 -2.39 1.58 -8.48
CA GLU A 106 -1.50 0.67 -7.77
C GLU A 106 -0.62 1.45 -6.79
N PRO A 107 -1.19 1.88 -5.65
CA PRO A 107 -0.42 2.61 -4.65
C PRO A 107 0.68 1.77 -4.04
N ILE A 108 1.76 2.43 -3.61
CA ILE A 108 2.84 1.78 -2.87
C ILE A 108 2.61 2.02 -1.37
N VAL A 109 2.65 0.96 -0.57
CA VAL A 109 2.56 1.07 0.89
C VAL A 109 3.97 1.08 1.48
N VAL A 110 4.26 2.03 2.36
CA VAL A 110 5.55 2.13 3.04
C VAL A 110 5.37 2.30 4.54
N SER A 111 6.29 1.76 5.32
CA SER A 111 6.46 2.10 6.74
C SER A 111 7.52 3.19 6.84
N VAL A 112 7.16 4.30 7.49
CA VAL A 112 8.08 5.40 7.76
C VAL A 112 8.58 5.28 9.19
N LEU A 113 9.83 4.84 9.35
CA LEU A 113 10.47 4.66 10.65
C LEU A 113 11.25 5.93 10.99
N ASP A 114 10.61 6.83 11.73
CA ASP A 114 11.16 8.13 12.15
C ASP A 114 11.37 8.23 13.69
N GLY A 115 11.23 7.09 14.37
CA GLY A 115 11.35 6.98 15.83
C GLY A 115 10.10 7.37 16.62
N SER A 116 9.03 7.84 15.96
CA SER A 116 7.79 8.23 16.66
C SER A 116 7.12 7.06 17.39
N THR A 117 7.01 5.89 16.77
CA THR A 117 6.46 4.68 17.39
C THR A 117 7.26 4.23 18.60
N ILE A 118 8.59 4.24 18.50
CA ILE A 118 9.46 3.90 19.62
C ILE A 118 9.27 4.89 20.77
N ARG A 119 9.16 6.19 20.48
CA ARG A 119 8.86 7.20 21.51
C ARG A 119 7.50 6.97 22.16
N ALA A 120 6.47 6.67 21.37
CA ALA A 120 5.14 6.38 21.89
C ALA A 120 5.17 5.19 22.87
N LEU A 121 5.85 4.09 22.50
CA LEU A 121 6.09 2.95 23.39
C LEU A 121 6.80 3.37 24.68
N LEU A 122 7.84 4.21 24.58
CA LEU A 122 8.63 4.64 25.73
C LEU A 122 7.92 5.64 26.64
N ASP A 123 6.94 6.38 26.11
CA ASP A 123 6.12 7.35 26.85
C ASP A 123 5.02 6.65 27.67
N ASP A 124 4.62 5.42 27.29
CA ASP A 124 3.72 4.55 28.06
C ASP A 124 4.53 3.58 28.94
N GLU A 125 4.71 3.94 30.22
CA GLU A 125 5.49 3.15 31.17
C GLU A 125 4.96 1.72 31.35
N ASP A 126 3.64 1.52 31.30
CA ASP A 126 3.01 0.22 31.49
C ASP A 126 3.20 -0.67 30.24
N GLU A 127 3.02 -0.11 29.04
CA GLU A 127 3.28 -0.80 27.78
C GLU A 127 4.75 -1.18 27.65
N PHE A 128 5.66 -0.25 27.92
CA PHE A 128 7.09 -0.53 27.90
C PHE A 128 7.48 -1.61 28.92
N ALA A 129 6.97 -1.55 30.15
CA ALA A 129 7.27 -2.55 31.18
C ALA A 129 6.84 -3.96 30.74
N MET A 130 5.65 -4.08 30.16
CA MET A 130 5.13 -5.35 29.62
C MET A 130 5.99 -5.86 28.47
N VAL A 131 6.38 -4.99 27.52
CA VAL A 131 7.26 -5.36 26.41
C VAL A 131 8.64 -5.80 26.90
N ALA A 132 9.23 -5.07 27.84
CA ALA A 132 10.54 -5.40 28.40
C ALA A 132 10.52 -6.72 29.19
N GLU A 133 9.46 -6.99 29.96
CA GLU A 133 9.26 -8.26 30.67
C GLU A 133 9.11 -9.45 29.72
N ASN A 134 8.30 -9.31 28.67
CA ASN A 134 8.14 -10.34 27.65
C ASN A 134 9.45 -10.66 26.94
N LEU A 135 10.18 -9.62 26.49
CA LEU A 135 11.50 -9.78 25.87
C LEU A 135 12.50 -10.45 26.82
N PHE A 136 12.49 -10.07 28.11
CA PHE A 136 13.40 -10.67 29.08
C PHE A 136 13.12 -12.17 29.24
N THR A 137 11.85 -12.53 29.40
CA THR A 137 11.40 -13.91 29.57
C THR A 137 11.72 -14.77 28.35
N ASP A 138 11.53 -14.22 27.15
CA ASP A 138 11.81 -14.94 25.90
C ASP A 138 13.31 -15.19 25.69
N LEU A 139 14.17 -14.29 26.19
CA LEU A 139 15.62 -14.36 26.03
C LEU A 139 16.33 -15.13 27.16
N ASP A 140 15.76 -15.17 28.37
CA ASP A 140 16.30 -15.89 29.54
C ASP A 140 15.96 -17.39 29.47
N VAL A 141 16.42 -18.03 28.39
CA VAL A 141 16.08 -19.42 28.04
C VAL A 141 16.55 -20.42 29.12
N ASP A 142 17.60 -20.10 29.87
CA ASP A 142 18.12 -20.96 30.94
C ASP A 142 17.53 -20.65 32.32
N GLU A 143 16.56 -19.72 32.39
CA GLU A 143 15.87 -19.28 33.60
C GLU A 143 16.86 -18.82 34.70
N SER A 144 17.99 -18.24 34.30
CA SER A 144 19.01 -17.76 35.25
C SER A 144 18.58 -16.50 35.98
N GLY A 145 17.55 -15.81 35.47
CA GLY A 145 17.12 -14.49 35.91
C GLY A 145 18.04 -13.39 35.44
N LYS A 146 18.89 -13.64 34.43
CA LYS A 146 19.91 -12.72 33.95
C LYS A 146 20.11 -12.80 32.44
N LEU A 147 20.35 -11.64 31.84
CA LEU A 147 20.70 -11.51 30.42
C LEU A 147 22.07 -10.86 30.25
N ASN A 148 22.77 -11.24 29.20
CA ASN A 148 24.02 -10.60 28.81
C ASN A 148 23.77 -9.43 27.84
N ARG A 149 24.73 -8.53 27.71
CA ARG A 149 24.62 -7.41 26.73
C ARG A 149 24.60 -7.86 25.26
N SER A 150 24.98 -9.11 24.95
CA SER A 150 24.83 -9.64 23.58
C SER A 150 23.38 -9.99 23.22
N GLU A 151 22.50 -10.16 24.21
CA GLU A 151 21.05 -10.33 24.02
C GLU A 151 20.31 -9.02 23.72
N LEU A 152 20.98 -7.86 23.80
CA LEU A 152 20.40 -6.60 23.34
C LEU A 152 20.05 -6.61 21.85
N ARG A 153 20.88 -7.24 21.02
CA ARG A 153 20.59 -7.33 19.58
C ARG A 153 19.30 -8.09 19.32
N PRO A 154 19.14 -9.36 19.75
CA PRO A 154 17.89 -10.08 19.54
C PRO A 154 16.69 -9.38 20.19
N ALA A 155 16.83 -8.77 21.37
CA ALA A 155 15.75 -8.01 22.01
C ALA A 155 15.24 -6.86 21.14
N VAL A 156 16.16 -5.99 20.66
CA VAL A 156 15.80 -4.87 19.77
C VAL A 156 15.20 -5.38 18.47
N LEU A 157 15.73 -6.47 17.90
CA LEU A 157 15.21 -7.02 16.65
C LEU A 157 13.85 -7.70 16.81
N GLN A 158 13.53 -8.24 17.98
CA GLN A 158 12.26 -8.91 18.27
C GLN A 158 11.09 -7.91 18.40
N LEU A 159 11.35 -6.66 18.82
CA LEU A 159 10.37 -5.58 18.73
C LEU A 159 9.85 -5.40 17.30
N GLY A 160 10.75 -5.57 16.33
CA GLY A 160 10.40 -5.59 14.92
C GLY A 160 9.84 -4.26 14.40
N LEU A 161 9.33 -4.33 13.18
CA LEU A 161 8.83 -3.15 12.48
C LEU A 161 7.60 -2.53 13.16
N GLU A 162 6.73 -3.35 13.73
CA GLU A 162 5.48 -2.89 14.35
C GLU A 162 5.76 -1.92 15.51
N GLN A 163 6.87 -2.12 16.22
CA GLN A 163 7.37 -1.24 17.27
C GLN A 163 8.33 -0.16 16.76
N GLY A 164 8.38 0.06 15.44
CA GLY A 164 9.21 1.09 14.81
C GLY A 164 10.67 0.71 14.62
N VAL A 165 11.09 -0.53 14.90
CA VAL A 165 12.48 -0.98 14.72
C VAL A 165 12.75 -1.39 13.27
N PRO A 166 13.73 -0.77 12.59
CA PRO A 166 14.08 -1.14 11.22
C PRO A 166 14.63 -2.56 11.11
N PRO A 167 14.06 -3.43 10.25
CA PRO A 167 14.62 -4.75 9.99
C PRO A 167 15.96 -4.63 9.24
N PRO A 168 17.08 -5.16 9.78
CA PRO A 168 18.40 -5.04 9.15
C PRO A 168 18.47 -5.63 7.74
N SER A 169 17.71 -6.69 7.48
CA SER A 169 17.68 -7.35 6.18
C SER A 169 16.97 -6.56 5.09
N ALA A 170 16.20 -5.52 5.44
CA ALA A 170 15.42 -4.78 4.45
C ALA A 170 16.23 -3.73 3.71
N LYS A 171 17.22 -3.09 4.38
CA LYS A 171 18.06 -2.03 3.80
C LYS A 171 19.46 -2.00 4.43
N PRO A 172 20.52 -1.70 3.66
CA PRO A 172 21.87 -1.52 4.21
C PRO A 172 21.94 -0.46 5.31
N GLU A 173 21.22 0.66 5.15
CA GLU A 173 21.21 1.75 6.12
C GLU A 173 20.55 1.34 7.44
N ALA A 174 19.59 0.40 7.40
CA ALA A 174 18.96 -0.16 8.59
C ALA A 174 19.93 -1.05 9.38
N ASP A 175 20.65 -1.95 8.70
CA ASP A 175 21.67 -2.78 9.36
C ASP A 175 22.82 -1.94 9.91
N GLU A 176 23.27 -0.94 9.16
CA GLU A 176 24.32 -0.03 9.62
C GLU A 176 23.90 0.74 10.87
N LEU A 177 22.67 1.27 10.91
CA LEU A 177 22.12 2.00 12.04
C LEU A 177 22.01 1.09 13.28
N ILE A 178 21.40 -0.09 13.17
CA ILE A 178 21.25 -1.03 14.28
C ILE A 178 22.61 -1.51 14.78
N THR A 179 23.54 -1.81 13.87
CA THR A 179 24.88 -2.28 14.23
C THR A 179 25.70 -1.21 14.95
N LYS A 180 25.69 0.04 14.45
CA LYS A 180 26.38 1.16 15.12
C LYS A 180 25.78 1.48 16.48
N LEU A 181 24.46 1.48 16.58
CA LEU A 181 23.74 1.70 17.83
C LEU A 181 24.18 0.67 18.88
N LEU A 182 24.06 -0.61 18.57
CA LEU A 182 24.35 -1.69 19.52
C LEU A 182 25.84 -1.73 19.90
N GLN A 183 26.76 -1.42 18.99
CA GLN A 183 28.19 -1.32 19.31
C GLN A 183 28.49 -0.31 20.45
N LYS A 184 27.70 0.75 20.60
CA LYS A 184 27.83 1.71 21.72
C LYS A 184 27.57 1.05 23.09
N TYR A 185 26.73 0.02 23.13
CA TYR A 185 26.25 -0.62 24.36
C TYR A 185 26.85 -2.01 24.60
N SER A 186 27.41 -2.66 23.59
CA SER A 186 27.96 -4.03 23.66
C SER A 186 29.46 -4.12 24.01
N ALA A 187 30.09 -3.04 24.49
CA ALA A 187 31.53 -3.02 24.81
C ALA A 187 31.93 -4.00 25.93
N ASP A 188 31.02 -4.25 26.88
CA ASP A 188 31.24 -5.11 28.07
C ASP A 188 30.35 -6.37 28.03
N GLY A 189 30.38 -7.10 26.91
CA GLY A 189 29.47 -8.21 26.58
C GLY A 189 29.31 -9.35 27.60
N SER A 190 30.15 -9.42 28.64
CA SER A 190 30.10 -10.44 29.70
C SER A 190 29.35 -10.02 30.96
N GLU A 191 28.88 -8.78 31.05
CA GLU A 191 28.09 -8.32 32.19
C GLU A 191 26.69 -8.98 32.16
N GLU A 192 26.34 -9.65 33.26
CA GLU A 192 25.01 -10.23 33.47
C GLU A 192 24.10 -9.17 34.13
N LEU A 193 22.94 -8.92 33.51
CA LEU A 193 21.96 -7.92 33.90
C LEU A 193 20.68 -8.62 34.38
N GLY A 194 20.22 -8.28 35.57
CA GLY A 194 18.87 -8.66 36.00
C GLY A 194 17.79 -7.91 35.21
N GLN A 195 16.54 -8.34 35.34
CA GLN A 195 15.40 -7.78 34.59
C GLN A 195 15.31 -6.24 34.61
N ALA A 196 15.39 -5.61 35.78
CA ALA A 196 15.31 -4.15 35.89
C ALA A 196 16.48 -3.44 35.19
N GLN A 197 17.70 -3.98 35.33
CA GLN A 197 18.90 -3.41 34.69
C GLN A 197 18.85 -3.56 33.17
N PHE A 198 18.32 -4.70 32.69
CA PHE A 198 18.10 -4.92 31.28
C PHE A 198 17.04 -3.96 30.71
N ALA A 199 15.94 -3.74 31.42
CA ALA A 199 14.90 -2.79 31.01
C ALA A 199 15.42 -1.35 30.93
N GLU A 200 16.20 -0.88 31.91
CA GLU A 200 16.84 0.45 31.89
C GLU A 200 17.79 0.60 30.69
N LEU A 201 18.57 -0.45 30.40
CA LEU A 201 19.48 -0.47 29.26
C LEU A 201 18.72 -0.48 27.93
N LEU A 202 17.68 -1.31 27.81
CA LEU A 202 16.81 -1.37 26.64
C LEU A 202 16.14 -0.01 26.38
N GLN A 203 15.59 0.62 27.42
CA GLN A 203 15.01 1.96 27.33
C GLN A 203 16.01 2.96 26.74
N THR A 204 17.24 2.96 27.26
CA THR A 204 18.31 3.85 26.78
C THR A 204 18.66 3.58 25.31
N VAL A 205 18.75 2.30 24.91
CA VAL A 205 19.03 1.91 23.52
C VAL A 205 17.91 2.35 22.58
N LEU A 206 16.65 2.20 23.00
CA LEU A 206 15.48 2.59 22.21
C LEU A 206 15.34 4.12 22.09
N GLN A 207 15.70 4.89 23.11
CA GLN A 207 15.77 6.35 23.03
C GLN A 207 16.78 6.79 21.96
N ASP A 208 18.00 6.27 22.01
CA ASP A 208 19.04 6.55 21.01
C ASP A 208 18.64 6.10 19.59
N LEU A 209 17.92 4.98 19.47
CA LEU A 209 17.37 4.50 18.21
C LEU A 209 16.34 5.51 17.66
N ALA A 210 15.41 5.95 18.49
CA ALA A 210 14.39 6.91 18.10
C ALA A 210 14.99 8.26 17.68
N ASP A 211 16.02 8.73 18.39
CA ASP A 211 16.76 9.96 18.04
C ASP A 211 17.52 9.80 16.73
N SER A 212 18.14 8.64 16.50
CA SER A 212 18.83 8.33 15.25
C SER A 212 17.85 8.33 14.06
N LEU A 213 16.67 7.71 14.23
CA LEU A 213 15.62 7.67 13.20
C LEU A 213 14.94 9.02 12.97
N THR A 214 14.94 9.91 13.97
CA THR A 214 14.43 11.29 13.80
C THR A 214 15.33 12.09 12.86
N ASN A 215 16.64 11.91 12.99
CA ASN A 215 17.61 12.58 12.13
C ASN A 215 17.68 11.94 10.74
N GLN A 216 17.58 10.62 10.66
CA GLN A 216 17.63 9.87 9.42
C GLN A 216 16.54 8.79 9.39
N PRO A 217 15.31 9.14 8.94
CA PRO A 217 14.22 8.18 8.85
C PRO A 217 14.52 7.06 7.86
N ILE A 218 14.04 5.86 8.16
CA ILE A 218 14.16 4.70 7.28
C ILE A 218 12.79 4.36 6.70
N ILE A 219 12.70 4.36 5.37
CA ILE A 219 11.46 4.03 4.65
C ILE A 219 11.53 2.58 4.19
N ILE A 220 10.57 1.73 4.58
CA ILE A 220 10.51 0.34 4.13
C ILE A 220 9.25 0.11 3.28
N VAL A 221 9.42 -0.34 2.05
CA VAL A 221 8.28 -0.75 1.19
C VAL A 221 7.66 -2.02 1.76
N ARG A 222 6.35 -2.03 1.90
CA ARG A 222 5.56 -3.17 2.37
C ARG A 222 5.14 -4.02 1.18
N ASP A 223 5.17 -5.33 1.33
CA ASP A 223 4.61 -6.29 0.36
C ASP A 223 3.08 -6.37 0.50
N VAL A 224 2.41 -5.24 0.29
CA VAL A 224 0.97 -5.06 0.48
C VAL A 224 0.35 -4.42 -0.76
N ARG A 225 -0.83 -4.90 -1.16
CA ARG A 225 -1.66 -4.31 -2.21
C ARG A 225 -2.80 -3.51 -1.61
N VAL A 226 -3.05 -2.33 -2.18
CA VAL A 226 -4.18 -1.48 -1.81
C VAL A 226 -5.36 -1.72 -2.75
N LEU A 227 -6.51 -2.11 -2.20
CA LEU A 227 -7.77 -2.19 -2.92
C LEU A 227 -8.59 -0.93 -2.63
N ASN A 228 -8.48 0.08 -3.49
CA ASN A 228 -9.13 1.40 -3.32
C ASN A 228 -10.29 1.67 -4.32
N GLY A 229 -10.71 0.64 -5.06
CA GLY A 229 -11.78 0.71 -6.05
C GLY A 229 -11.45 1.48 -7.35
N SER A 230 -10.24 2.01 -7.52
CA SER A 230 -9.84 2.79 -8.71
C SER A 230 -10.05 2.02 -10.02
N LYS A 231 -9.63 0.76 -10.06
CA LYS A 231 -9.80 -0.14 -11.21
C LYS A 231 -11.27 -0.42 -11.51
N ILE A 232 -12.12 -0.49 -10.47
CA ILE A 232 -13.57 -0.66 -10.63
C ILE A 232 -14.16 0.60 -11.27
N ARG A 233 -13.81 1.80 -10.77
CA ARG A 233 -14.25 3.08 -11.35
C ARG A 233 -13.84 3.22 -12.82
N LYS A 234 -12.59 2.89 -13.16
CA LYS A 234 -12.11 2.89 -14.56
C LYS A 234 -12.84 1.89 -15.45
N MET A 235 -13.16 0.71 -14.92
CA MET A 235 -13.96 -0.29 -15.63
C MET A 235 -15.39 0.22 -15.87
N LEU A 236 -16.01 0.87 -14.87
CA LEU A 236 -17.36 1.45 -14.96
C LEU A 236 -17.47 2.58 -16.00
N GLU A 237 -16.39 3.35 -16.21
CA GLU A 237 -16.31 4.39 -17.25
C GLU A 237 -16.22 3.79 -18.67
N ASN A 238 -15.88 2.50 -18.80
CA ASN A 238 -15.77 1.81 -20.08
C ASN A 238 -16.96 0.88 -20.30
N GLU A 239 -17.96 1.33 -21.07
CA GLU A 239 -19.19 0.57 -21.33
C GLU A 239 -18.97 -0.83 -21.90
N LYS A 240 -17.89 -1.01 -22.68
CA LYS A 240 -17.52 -2.30 -23.26
C LYS A 240 -16.92 -3.23 -22.20
N ALA A 241 -16.00 -2.73 -21.37
CA ALA A 241 -15.42 -3.52 -20.28
C ALA A 241 -16.49 -3.94 -19.26
N LEU A 242 -17.40 -3.03 -18.90
CA LEU A 242 -18.54 -3.34 -18.04
C LEU A 242 -19.46 -4.40 -18.69
N ALA A 243 -19.73 -4.29 -19.99
CA ALA A 243 -20.52 -5.30 -20.70
C ALA A 243 -19.85 -6.67 -20.67
N GLU A 244 -18.54 -6.74 -20.95
CA GLU A 244 -17.78 -8.00 -20.93
C GLU A 244 -17.77 -8.65 -19.54
N VAL A 245 -17.57 -7.87 -18.48
CA VAL A 245 -17.63 -8.38 -17.10
C VAL A 245 -19.04 -8.86 -16.75
N ALA A 246 -20.07 -8.07 -17.07
CA ALA A 246 -21.46 -8.46 -16.81
C ALA A 246 -21.85 -9.73 -17.58
N ASP A 247 -21.45 -9.85 -18.85
CA ASP A 247 -21.69 -11.03 -19.68
C ASP A 247 -20.99 -12.28 -19.13
N ASN A 248 -19.77 -12.14 -18.60
CA ASN A 248 -19.04 -13.25 -17.98
C ASN A 248 -19.74 -13.73 -16.71
N ILE A 249 -20.08 -12.80 -15.80
CA ILE A 249 -20.80 -13.15 -14.56
C ILE A 249 -22.18 -13.74 -14.89
N PHE A 250 -22.89 -13.19 -15.88
CA PHE A 250 -24.16 -13.73 -16.33
C PHE A 250 -24.02 -15.17 -16.82
N ALA A 251 -23.00 -15.45 -17.65
CA ALA A 251 -22.75 -16.78 -18.19
C ALA A 251 -22.38 -17.80 -17.10
N ASP A 252 -21.72 -17.36 -16.02
CA ASP A 252 -21.40 -18.21 -14.87
C ASP A 252 -22.64 -18.55 -14.03
N LEU A 253 -23.65 -17.67 -14.02
CA LEU A 253 -24.90 -17.85 -13.28
C LEU A 253 -26.00 -18.56 -14.09
N ASP A 254 -26.01 -18.40 -15.42
CA ASP A 254 -26.96 -19.01 -16.35
C ASP A 254 -26.67 -20.51 -16.51
N ALA A 255 -26.98 -21.27 -15.45
CA ALA A 255 -26.63 -22.67 -15.32
C ALA A 255 -27.30 -23.53 -16.39
N ASN A 256 -28.53 -23.17 -16.80
CA ASN A 256 -29.30 -23.89 -17.80
C ASN A 256 -29.02 -23.39 -19.25
N LYS A 257 -28.31 -22.27 -19.42
CA LYS A 257 -27.93 -21.63 -20.69
C LYS A 257 -29.12 -21.21 -21.54
N ASP A 258 -30.21 -20.80 -20.91
CA ASP A 258 -31.42 -20.34 -21.60
C ASP A 258 -31.37 -18.84 -21.97
N GLY A 259 -30.31 -18.14 -21.56
CA GLY A 259 -30.09 -16.73 -21.83
C GLY A 259 -30.82 -15.79 -20.88
N LYS A 260 -31.34 -16.30 -19.76
CA LYS A 260 -32.04 -15.55 -18.72
C LYS A 260 -31.65 -16.09 -17.34
N LEU A 261 -31.76 -15.24 -16.33
CA LEU A 261 -31.47 -15.62 -14.94
C LEU A 261 -32.74 -15.65 -14.11
N THR A 262 -33.01 -16.79 -13.49
CA THR A 262 -34.08 -16.93 -12.49
C THR A 262 -33.62 -16.39 -11.12
N LYS A 263 -34.57 -16.15 -10.21
CA LYS A 263 -34.26 -15.78 -8.82
C LYS A 263 -33.24 -16.74 -8.20
N ASN A 264 -33.39 -18.05 -8.43
CA ASN A 264 -32.53 -19.07 -7.86
C ASN A 264 -31.10 -19.05 -8.43
N GLU A 265 -30.92 -18.58 -9.66
CA GLU A 265 -29.60 -18.43 -10.29
C GLU A 265 -28.87 -17.17 -9.81
N ILE A 266 -29.59 -16.09 -9.52
CA ILE A 266 -28.99 -14.83 -9.01
C ILE A 266 -28.72 -14.90 -7.50
N ARG A 267 -29.57 -15.59 -6.74
CA ARG A 267 -29.54 -15.63 -5.26
C ARG A 267 -28.14 -15.93 -4.68
N PRO A 268 -27.36 -16.89 -5.20
CA PRO A 268 -26.03 -17.21 -4.66
C PRO A 268 -25.04 -16.05 -4.68
N LEU A 269 -25.20 -15.06 -5.57
CA LEU A 269 -24.35 -13.86 -5.59
C LEU A 269 -24.42 -13.09 -4.26
N PHE A 270 -25.61 -13.02 -3.68
CA PHE A 270 -25.86 -12.30 -2.43
C PHE A 270 -25.64 -13.20 -1.21
N GLU A 271 -25.83 -14.51 -1.33
CA GLU A 271 -25.65 -15.46 -0.22
C GLU A 271 -24.17 -15.70 0.11
N ASN A 272 -23.31 -15.84 -0.91
CA ASN A 272 -21.90 -16.20 -0.71
C ASN A 272 -21.11 -15.14 0.08
N GLN A 273 -21.55 -13.89 0.08
CA GLN A 273 -20.95 -12.79 0.84
C GLN A 273 -21.92 -12.18 1.87
N GLY A 274 -23.16 -12.64 1.89
CA GLY A 274 -24.26 -12.00 2.60
C GLY A 274 -24.06 -11.96 4.09
N SER A 275 -23.66 -13.08 4.71
CA SER A 275 -23.44 -13.13 6.16
C SER A 275 -22.35 -12.18 6.63
N GLN A 276 -21.32 -11.90 5.80
CA GLN A 276 -20.28 -10.93 6.13
C GLN A 276 -20.80 -9.49 6.10
N TRP A 277 -21.84 -9.22 5.31
CA TRP A 277 -22.50 -7.92 5.22
C TRP A 277 -23.76 -7.82 6.08
N GLY A 278 -24.00 -8.83 6.94
CA GLY A 278 -25.20 -8.89 7.78
C GLY A 278 -26.49 -9.13 6.99
N LEU A 279 -26.41 -9.64 5.76
CA LEU A 279 -27.58 -10.09 5.01
C LEU A 279 -28.11 -11.39 5.63
N PRO A 280 -29.43 -11.47 5.88
CA PRO A 280 -30.07 -12.65 6.45
C PRO A 280 -30.08 -13.82 5.46
N SER A 281 -29.91 -15.05 5.96
CA SER A 281 -30.10 -16.23 5.11
C SER A 281 -31.57 -16.35 4.68
N PRO A 282 -31.88 -16.65 3.41
CA PRO A 282 -33.26 -16.77 2.93
C PRO A 282 -34.05 -17.92 3.56
N GLU A 283 -33.38 -18.83 4.26
CA GLU A 283 -34.00 -19.91 5.03
C GLU A 283 -34.34 -19.50 6.47
N GLU A 284 -33.91 -18.32 6.93
CA GLU A 284 -34.14 -17.84 8.30
C GLU A 284 -35.60 -17.48 8.56
N SER A 285 -36.31 -16.90 7.58
CA SER A 285 -37.75 -16.64 7.69
C SER A 285 -38.41 -16.30 6.34
N GLU A 286 -39.74 -16.41 6.31
CA GLU A 286 -40.55 -15.99 5.17
C GLU A 286 -40.39 -14.48 4.84
N ALA A 287 -40.18 -13.65 5.87
CA ALA A 287 -39.93 -12.22 5.70
C ALA A 287 -38.61 -11.94 4.95
N VAL A 288 -37.58 -12.77 5.17
CA VAL A 288 -36.32 -12.66 4.44
C VAL A 288 -36.48 -13.10 2.98
N ASN A 289 -37.24 -14.18 2.75
CA ASN A 289 -37.52 -14.61 1.37
C ASN A 289 -38.28 -13.53 0.58
N GLU A 290 -39.17 -12.78 1.23
CA GLU A 290 -39.85 -11.63 0.64
C GLU A 290 -38.92 -10.45 0.36
N LEU A 291 -37.96 -10.14 1.24
CA LEU A 291 -36.93 -9.14 0.97
C LEU A 291 -36.17 -9.46 -0.33
N TYR A 292 -35.74 -10.72 -0.51
CA TYR A 292 -35.09 -11.14 -1.76
C TYR A 292 -36.04 -11.12 -2.97
N ASN A 293 -37.35 -11.35 -2.79
CA ASN A 293 -38.33 -11.18 -3.87
C ASN A 293 -38.45 -9.72 -4.29
N GLU A 294 -38.45 -8.80 -3.33
CA GLU A 294 -38.54 -7.36 -3.60
C GLU A 294 -37.31 -6.87 -4.36
N LEU A 295 -36.10 -7.25 -3.93
CA LEU A 295 -34.86 -6.93 -4.65
C LEU A 295 -34.87 -7.49 -6.08
N PHE A 296 -35.36 -8.72 -6.27
CA PHE A 296 -35.47 -9.31 -7.61
C PHE A 296 -36.43 -8.52 -8.52
N LYS A 297 -37.56 -8.04 -7.98
CA LYS A 297 -38.52 -7.22 -8.73
C LYS A 297 -37.97 -5.85 -9.12
N GLU A 298 -37.01 -5.32 -8.37
CA GLU A 298 -36.32 -4.07 -8.75
C GLU A 298 -35.39 -4.27 -9.95
N ILE A 299 -34.89 -5.50 -10.15
CA ILE A 299 -34.00 -5.86 -11.25
C ILE A 299 -34.81 -6.23 -12.50
N ASP A 300 -35.83 -7.09 -12.34
CA ASP A 300 -36.79 -7.52 -13.38
C ASP A 300 -37.76 -6.37 -13.73
N SER A 301 -37.26 -5.44 -14.54
CA SER A 301 -37.92 -4.19 -14.89
C SER A 301 -39.12 -4.42 -15.81
N ASP A 302 -39.04 -5.44 -16.67
CA ASP A 302 -40.13 -5.82 -17.58
C ASP A 302 -41.18 -6.74 -16.92
N LYS A 303 -40.89 -7.22 -15.71
CA LYS A 303 -41.76 -8.11 -14.89
C LYS A 303 -42.03 -9.43 -15.59
N SER A 304 -41.09 -9.93 -16.38
CA SER A 304 -41.18 -11.22 -17.06
C SER A 304 -41.00 -12.41 -16.10
N GLY A 305 -40.53 -12.16 -14.88
CA GLY A 305 -40.19 -13.18 -13.88
C GLY A 305 -38.80 -13.76 -14.05
N GLN A 306 -38.01 -13.24 -14.99
CA GLN A 306 -36.64 -13.63 -15.27
C GLN A 306 -35.83 -12.36 -15.58
N VAL A 307 -34.54 -12.38 -15.25
CA VAL A 307 -33.64 -11.24 -15.51
C VAL A 307 -32.88 -11.50 -16.81
N ASP A 308 -33.02 -10.60 -17.78
CA ASP A 308 -32.24 -10.68 -19.01
C ASP A 308 -30.84 -10.05 -18.86
N LYS A 309 -30.00 -10.15 -19.90
CA LYS A 309 -28.63 -9.61 -19.88
C LYS A 309 -28.58 -8.10 -19.66
N SER A 310 -29.56 -7.37 -20.19
CA SER A 310 -29.61 -5.91 -20.10
C SER A 310 -29.98 -5.47 -18.69
N GLU A 311 -30.96 -6.14 -18.07
CA GLU A 311 -31.33 -5.95 -16.67
C GLU A 311 -30.19 -6.34 -15.72
N PHE A 312 -29.54 -7.48 -15.97
CA PHE A 312 -28.38 -7.92 -15.18
C PHE A 312 -27.19 -6.96 -15.28
N LYS A 313 -26.97 -6.35 -16.45
CA LYS A 313 -25.93 -5.32 -16.62
C LYS A 313 -26.20 -4.10 -15.74
N VAL A 314 -27.46 -3.67 -15.59
CA VAL A 314 -27.84 -2.59 -14.68
C VAL A 314 -27.52 -2.96 -13.24
N LEU A 315 -27.90 -4.17 -12.81
CA LEU A 315 -27.55 -4.67 -11.46
C LEU A 315 -26.03 -4.69 -11.23
N THR A 316 -25.27 -5.24 -12.18
CA THR A 316 -23.80 -5.34 -12.11
C THR A 316 -23.18 -3.95 -11.94
N LYS A 317 -23.68 -2.97 -12.69
CA LYS A 317 -23.22 -1.58 -12.58
C LYS A 317 -23.46 -1.01 -11.19
N VAL A 318 -24.67 -1.13 -10.66
CA VAL A 318 -25.05 -0.60 -9.33
C VAL A 318 -24.20 -1.24 -8.23
N LEU A 319 -23.99 -2.56 -8.28
CA LEU A 319 -23.15 -3.27 -7.31
C LEU A 319 -21.70 -2.78 -7.35
N PHE A 320 -21.12 -2.67 -8.54
CA PHE A 320 -19.74 -2.19 -8.68
C PHE A 320 -19.58 -0.71 -8.32
N GLU A 321 -20.58 0.13 -8.56
CA GLU A 321 -20.58 1.52 -8.06
C GLU A 321 -20.56 1.54 -6.53
N GLY A 322 -21.37 0.71 -5.87
CA GLY A 322 -21.36 0.56 -4.41
C GLY A 322 -20.00 0.11 -3.87
N PHE A 323 -19.42 -0.95 -4.44
CA PHE A 323 -18.08 -1.42 -4.06
C PHE A 323 -17.00 -0.36 -4.30
N ALA A 324 -17.06 0.33 -5.45
CA ALA A 324 -16.11 1.37 -5.79
C ALA A 324 -16.13 2.52 -4.77
N GLU A 325 -17.31 2.91 -4.31
CA GLU A 325 -17.47 3.95 -3.28
C GLU A 325 -17.02 3.47 -1.90
N GLN A 326 -17.38 2.25 -1.51
CA GLN A 326 -16.93 1.70 -0.23
C GLN A 326 -15.39 1.61 -0.18
N LEU A 327 -14.75 1.05 -1.22
CA LEU A 327 -13.29 0.96 -1.30
C LEU A 327 -12.61 2.32 -1.46
N ARG A 328 -13.33 3.35 -1.93
CA ARG A 328 -12.83 4.74 -1.96
C ARG A 328 -12.76 5.33 -0.56
N LEU A 329 -13.77 5.06 0.27
CA LEU A 329 -13.86 5.56 1.64
C LEU A 329 -12.95 4.77 2.58
N GLU A 330 -12.95 3.44 2.44
CA GLU A 330 -12.20 2.51 3.28
C GLU A 330 -11.41 1.52 2.39
N PRO A 331 -10.21 1.92 1.92
CA PRO A 331 -9.35 1.02 1.15
C PRO A 331 -8.91 -0.18 1.98
N ILE A 332 -8.85 -1.36 1.35
CA ILE A 332 -8.41 -2.59 2.01
C ILE A 332 -6.95 -2.86 1.67
N LEU A 333 -6.15 -3.16 2.70
CA LEU A 333 -4.76 -3.58 2.57
C LEU A 333 -4.69 -5.11 2.57
N VAL A 334 -4.11 -5.70 1.53
CA VAL A 334 -3.98 -7.15 1.38
C VAL A 334 -2.51 -7.52 1.23
N ASN A 335 -2.02 -8.39 2.11
CA ASN A 335 -0.66 -8.94 2.01
C ASN A 335 -0.47 -9.68 0.68
N VAL A 336 0.66 -9.46 0.03
CA VAL A 336 1.01 -10.17 -1.21
C VAL A 336 1.64 -11.50 -0.81
N ASP A 337 0.83 -12.56 -0.74
CA ASP A 337 1.36 -13.91 -0.56
C ASP A 337 2.33 -14.27 -1.69
N ALA A 338 3.45 -14.91 -1.34
CA ALA A 338 4.49 -15.33 -2.26
C ALA A 338 4.02 -16.31 -3.35
N ALA A 339 2.78 -16.81 -3.28
CA ALA A 339 2.18 -17.74 -4.24
C ALA A 339 1.77 -17.08 -5.58
N TYR A 340 1.84 -15.75 -5.70
CA TYR A 340 1.44 -15.01 -6.91
C TYR A 340 2.56 -14.11 -7.48
N ARG A 341 3.83 -14.40 -7.18
CA ARG A 341 5.00 -13.74 -7.82
C ARG A 341 5.41 -14.42 -9.12
#